data_AF-G9KIA3-F1
#
_entry.id   AF-G9KIA3-F1
#
_cell.length_a   1.000
_cell.length_b   1.000
_cell.length_c   1.000
_cell.angle_alpha   90.00
_cell.angle_beta   90.00
_cell.angle_gamma   90.00
#
_symmetry.space_group_name_H-M   'P 1'
#
loop_
_entity.id
_entity.type
_entity.pdbx_description
1 polymer ?
#
loop_
_entity_poly.entity_id
_entity_poly.type
_entity_poly.pdbx_seq_one_letter_code
_entity_poly.pdbx_strand_id
1 'polypeptide(L)'
;YDLKELFRVGGDVPETNYLFMGDFVDRGFYSVETFLLLLALKVRYPDRITLIRGNHESRQITQVYGFYDECLRKYGSVTVWRYCTEIFDYLSLSAIIDGKIFCVHGGLSPSIQTLDQIRTIDRKQEVPHDGPMCDLLWSDPEDTTGWGVSPRGAGYLFGSDVVAQFNAANDIDMICRAHQLVMEGYKWHFNETVLTVWSAPNYCYRCGNVAAILELDEHLQKDFIIFEAAPQETRGIPSKKPVADYFL
;
A
#
# COMPACT_ATOMS: atom_id res chain seq x y z
N TYR A 1 -3.87 -14.42 6.51
CA TYR A 1 -2.93 -15.26 7.28
C TYR A 1 -1.60 -14.56 7.43
N ASP A 2 -0.97 -14.16 6.34
CA ASP A 2 0.33 -13.47 6.39
C ASP A 2 0.27 -12.12 7.11
N LEU A 3 -0.88 -11.43 7.13
CA LEU A 3 -1.07 -10.27 8.02
C LEU A 3 -0.96 -10.62 9.52
N LYS A 4 -1.37 -11.82 9.94
CA LYS A 4 -1.16 -12.26 11.33
C LYS A 4 0.31 -12.53 11.60
N GLU A 5 1.03 -13.04 10.60
CA GLU A 5 2.47 -13.24 10.68
C GLU A 5 3.21 -11.90 10.78
N LEU A 6 2.77 -10.89 10.01
CA LEU A 6 3.26 -9.51 10.09
C LEU A 6 3.17 -8.96 11.52
N PHE A 7 2.03 -9.11 12.20
CA PHE A 7 1.91 -8.71 13.61
C PHE A 7 2.75 -9.60 14.55
N ARG A 8 2.86 -10.91 14.28
CA ARG A 8 3.70 -11.81 15.09
C ARG A 8 5.17 -11.41 15.07
N VAL A 9 5.68 -10.94 13.92
CA VAL A 9 7.10 -10.57 13.77
C VAL A 9 7.36 -9.09 14.06
N GLY A 10 6.41 -8.20 13.78
CA GLY A 10 6.55 -6.75 13.99
C GLY A 10 6.02 -6.23 15.34
N GLY A 11 5.35 -7.08 16.12
CA GLY A 11 4.77 -6.72 17.41
C GLY A 11 3.26 -6.43 17.35
N ASP A 12 2.61 -6.56 18.50
CA ASP A 12 1.17 -6.37 18.61
C ASP A 12 0.78 -4.89 18.77
N VAL A 13 -0.44 -4.55 18.37
CA VAL A 13 -1.07 -3.25 18.64
C VAL A 13 -1.83 -3.37 19.98
N PRO A 14 -1.68 -2.44 20.94
CA PRO A 14 -1.18 -1.07 20.81
C PRO A 14 0.28 -0.80 21.20
N GLU A 15 1.07 -1.83 21.52
CA GLU A 15 2.46 -1.69 21.95
C GLU A 15 3.34 -1.13 20.82
N THR A 16 3.13 -1.60 19.59
CA THR A 16 3.80 -1.10 18.38
C THR A 16 2.88 -0.16 17.59
N ASN A 17 3.44 0.96 17.09
CA ASN A 17 2.74 1.84 16.16
C ASN A 17 2.91 1.34 14.72
N TYR A 18 1.85 1.40 13.91
CA TYR A 18 1.87 0.95 12.52
C TYR A 18 1.43 2.02 11.54
N LEU A 19 2.11 2.07 10.40
CA LEU A 19 1.66 2.73 9.18
C LEU A 19 1.55 1.70 8.06
N PHE A 20 0.35 1.52 7.53
CA PHE A 20 0.10 0.64 6.39
C PHE A 20 -0.10 1.45 5.11
N MET A 21 0.67 1.12 4.07
CA MET A 21 0.77 1.87 2.81
C MET A 21 -0.23 1.43 1.72
N GLY A 22 -1.45 1.02 2.08
CA GLY A 22 -2.49 0.64 1.11
C GLY A 22 -2.42 -0.80 0.60
N ASP A 23 -3.25 -1.11 -0.40
CA ASP A 23 -3.42 -2.43 -1.03
C ASP A 23 -3.78 -3.53 -0.03
N PHE A 24 -4.86 -3.29 0.73
CA PHE A 24 -5.41 -4.21 1.72
C PHE A 24 -6.28 -5.30 1.09
N VAL A 25 -6.76 -5.05 -0.12
CA VAL A 25 -7.76 -5.88 -0.81
C VAL A 25 -7.27 -6.34 -2.20
N ASP A 26 -8.09 -7.20 -2.81
CA ASP A 26 -7.83 -7.88 -4.09
C ASP A 26 -6.71 -8.92 -4.05
N ARG A 27 -6.70 -9.78 -5.08
CA ARG A 27 -5.77 -10.91 -5.29
C ARG A 27 -5.82 -11.99 -4.23
N GLY A 28 -5.86 -11.68 -2.93
CA GLY A 28 -6.05 -12.67 -1.87
C GLY A 28 -7.50 -13.17 -1.78
N PHE A 29 -7.71 -14.31 -1.12
CA PHE A 29 -9.06 -14.83 -0.83
C PHE A 29 -9.70 -14.28 0.47
N TYR A 30 -8.96 -13.45 1.19
CA TYR A 30 -9.26 -12.98 2.55
C TYR A 30 -9.16 -11.45 2.68
N SER A 31 -9.45 -10.72 1.61
CA SER A 31 -9.42 -9.26 1.57
C SER A 31 -10.39 -8.66 2.58
N VAL A 32 -11.58 -9.26 2.72
CA VAL A 32 -12.60 -8.85 3.70
C VAL A 32 -12.04 -8.90 5.12
N GLU A 33 -11.47 -10.04 5.52
CA GLU A 33 -10.94 -10.21 6.88
C GLU A 33 -9.72 -9.32 7.12
N THR A 34 -8.85 -9.18 6.11
CA THR A 34 -7.68 -8.28 6.14
C THR A 34 -8.11 -6.84 6.39
N PHE A 35 -8.98 -6.29 5.55
CA PHE A 35 -9.39 -4.89 5.66
C PHE A 35 -10.22 -4.64 6.93
N LEU A 36 -11.16 -5.52 7.27
CA LEU A 36 -11.98 -5.35 8.49
C LEU A 36 -11.16 -5.46 9.77
N LEU A 37 -10.11 -6.30 9.82
CA LEU A 37 -9.20 -6.35 10.95
C LEU A 37 -8.43 -5.04 11.10
N LEU A 38 -7.83 -4.52 10.02
CA LEU A 38 -7.10 -3.26 10.04
C LEU A 38 -8.01 -2.08 10.41
N LEU A 39 -9.24 -2.06 9.88
CA LEU A 39 -10.24 -1.05 10.21
C LEU A 39 -10.67 -1.13 11.67
N ALA A 40 -10.91 -2.32 12.20
CA ALA A 40 -11.26 -2.51 13.62
C ALA A 40 -10.12 -2.04 14.54
N LEU A 41 -8.87 -2.34 14.20
CA LEU A 41 -7.69 -1.82 14.90
C LEU A 41 -7.62 -0.30 14.81
N LYS A 42 -7.91 0.30 13.65
CA LYS A 42 -7.96 1.76 13.49
C LYS A 42 -9.02 2.42 14.36
N VAL A 43 -10.21 1.84 14.44
CA VAL A 43 -11.28 2.33 15.31
C VAL A 43 -10.91 2.17 16.79
N ARG A 44 -10.29 1.04 17.16
CA ARG A 44 -9.94 0.74 18.54
C ARG A 44 -8.73 1.52 19.06
N TYR A 45 -7.74 1.76 18.20
CA TYR A 45 -6.46 2.39 18.52
C TYR A 45 -6.12 3.49 17.50
N PRO A 46 -6.93 4.56 17.43
CA PRO A 46 -6.83 5.57 16.36
C PRO A 46 -5.47 6.26 16.28
N ASP A 47 -4.74 6.37 17.39
CA ASP A 47 -3.42 7.01 17.46
C ASP A 47 -2.25 6.03 17.27
N ARG A 48 -2.53 4.73 17.13
CA ARG A 48 -1.50 3.67 17.02
C ARG A 48 -1.38 3.08 15.63
N ILE A 49 -2.43 3.17 14.82
CA ILE A 49 -2.43 2.63 13.47
C ILE A 49 -2.88 3.70 12.47
N THR A 50 -2.11 3.86 11.40
CA THR A 50 -2.40 4.76 10.28
C THR A 50 -2.56 3.91 9.03
N LEU A 51 -3.66 4.12 8.30
CA LEU A 51 -3.94 3.46 7.03
C LEU A 51 -3.97 4.55 5.96
N ILE A 52 -3.08 4.46 4.98
CA ILE A 52 -3.14 5.29 3.76
C ILE A 52 -3.72 4.47 2.61
N ARG A 53 -4.31 5.16 1.63
CA ARG A 53 -5.00 4.54 0.49
C ARG A 53 -3.97 3.96 -0.48
N GLY A 54 -4.21 2.74 -0.96
CA GLY A 54 -3.53 2.16 -2.12
C GLY A 54 -4.36 2.29 -3.39
N ASN A 55 -3.80 1.85 -4.52
CA ASN A 55 -4.53 1.91 -5.78
C ASN A 55 -5.66 0.88 -5.85
N HIS A 56 -5.56 -0.22 -5.08
CA HIS A 56 -6.61 -1.23 -4.98
C HIS A 56 -7.81 -0.80 -4.12
N GLU A 57 -7.70 0.24 -3.30
CA GLU A 57 -8.84 0.81 -2.56
C GLU A 57 -9.71 1.72 -3.46
N SER A 58 -10.14 1.16 -4.61
CA SER A 58 -10.91 1.78 -5.68
C SER A 58 -12.08 0.88 -6.10
N ARG A 59 -13.23 1.47 -6.40
CA ARG A 59 -14.40 0.73 -6.91
C ARG A 59 -14.08 0.03 -8.23
N GLN A 60 -13.40 0.72 -9.14
CA GLN A 60 -13.09 0.18 -10.47
C GLN A 60 -12.14 -1.01 -10.40
N ILE A 61 -11.09 -0.90 -9.57
CA ILE A 61 -10.08 -1.95 -9.42
C ILE A 61 -10.68 -3.18 -8.72
N THR A 62 -11.42 -2.98 -7.62
CA THR A 62 -12.00 -4.09 -6.85
C THR A 62 -13.08 -4.89 -7.57
N GLN A 63 -13.73 -4.31 -8.58
CA GLN A 63 -14.66 -5.02 -9.46
C GLN A 63 -13.97 -6.01 -10.41
N VAL A 64 -12.67 -5.83 -10.66
CA VAL A 64 -11.90 -6.65 -11.61
C VAL A 64 -10.98 -7.64 -10.89
N TYR A 65 -10.41 -7.26 -9.74
CA TYR A 65 -9.31 -7.99 -9.11
C TYR A 65 -9.67 -8.81 -7.86
N GLY A 66 -10.97 -8.94 -7.59
CA GLY A 66 -11.52 -10.02 -6.77
C GLY A 66 -12.25 -9.62 -5.50
N PHE A 67 -12.07 -8.41 -4.98
CA PHE A 67 -12.71 -8.02 -3.71
C PHE A 67 -14.23 -7.91 -3.81
N TYR A 68 -14.75 -7.42 -4.94
CA TYR A 68 -16.19 -7.41 -5.21
C TYR A 68 -16.79 -8.83 -5.16
N ASP A 69 -16.18 -9.77 -5.88
CA ASP A 69 -16.61 -11.17 -5.93
C ASP A 69 -16.45 -11.87 -4.57
N GLU A 70 -15.38 -11.54 -3.84
CA GLU A 70 -15.17 -12.04 -2.48
C GLU A 70 -16.32 -11.62 -1.55
N CYS A 71 -16.70 -10.35 -1.56
CA CYS A 71 -17.81 -9.84 -0.77
C CYS A 71 -19.14 -10.51 -1.16
N LEU A 72 -19.44 -10.59 -2.45
CA LEU A 72 -20.66 -11.24 -2.95
C LEU A 72 -20.73 -12.71 -2.52
N ARG A 73 -19.62 -13.45 -2.65
CA ARG A 73 -19.54 -14.87 -2.28
C ARG A 73 -19.68 -15.10 -0.78
N LYS A 74 -19.08 -14.24 0.06
CA LYS A 74 -19.11 -14.41 1.53
C LYS A 74 -20.42 -13.96 2.18
N TYR A 75 -21.07 -12.94 1.62
CA TYR A 75 -22.24 -12.30 2.24
C TYR A 75 -23.53 -12.40 1.43
N GLY A 76 -23.50 -13.00 0.23
CA GLY A 76 -24.67 -13.13 -0.65
C GLY A 76 -25.19 -11.82 -1.23
N SER A 77 -24.52 -10.70 -0.98
CA SER A 77 -24.84 -9.38 -1.53
C SER A 77 -23.61 -8.49 -1.60
N VAL A 78 -23.69 -7.42 -2.39
CA VAL A 78 -22.61 -6.43 -2.56
C VAL A 78 -22.59 -5.35 -1.47
N THR A 79 -23.42 -5.49 -0.43
CA THR A 79 -23.58 -4.46 0.61
C THR A 79 -22.28 -4.20 1.36
N VAL A 80 -21.52 -5.25 1.70
CA VAL A 80 -20.22 -5.12 2.38
C VAL A 80 -19.20 -4.42 1.47
N TRP A 81 -19.15 -4.77 0.19
CA TRP A 81 -18.28 -4.09 -0.78
C TRP A 81 -18.61 -2.59 -0.90
N ARG A 82 -19.90 -2.23 -0.93
CA ARG A 82 -20.33 -0.83 -0.95
C ARG A 82 -19.85 -0.06 0.29
N TYR A 83 -20.03 -0.60 1.48
CA TYR A 83 -19.56 0.05 2.70
C TYR A 83 -18.03 0.17 2.75
N CYS A 84 -17.29 -0.86 2.36
CA CYS A 84 -15.82 -0.79 2.31
C CYS A 84 -15.35 0.27 1.32
N THR A 85 -15.93 0.34 0.13
CA THR A 85 -15.55 1.34 -0.89
C THR A 85 -15.95 2.76 -0.52
N GLU A 86 -17.03 2.96 0.23
CA GLU A 86 -17.34 4.27 0.83
C GLU A 86 -16.29 4.67 1.87
N ILE A 87 -15.75 3.73 2.66
CA ILE A 87 -14.69 3.99 3.64
C ILE A 87 -13.36 4.29 2.94
N PHE A 88 -13.05 3.63 1.82
CA PHE A 88 -11.83 3.86 1.05
C PHE A 88 -11.66 5.33 0.66
N ASP A 89 -12.75 6.05 0.37
CA ASP A 89 -12.73 7.48 0.02
C ASP A 89 -12.23 8.38 1.17
N TYR A 90 -12.27 7.90 2.42
CA TYR A 90 -11.82 8.67 3.58
C TYR A 90 -10.34 8.44 3.93
N LEU A 91 -9.73 7.37 3.40
CA LEU A 91 -8.34 7.01 3.67
C LEU A 91 -7.40 8.15 3.24
N SER A 92 -6.40 8.43 4.08
CA SER A 92 -5.38 9.45 3.77
C SER A 92 -4.58 9.05 2.54
N LEU A 93 -4.14 10.01 1.72
CA LEU A 93 -3.36 9.71 0.51
C LEU A 93 -1.87 9.47 0.80
N SER A 94 -1.38 10.03 1.90
CA SER A 94 0.02 9.95 2.31
C SER A 94 0.15 10.25 3.81
N ALA A 95 1.35 10.07 4.34
CA ALA A 95 1.70 10.47 5.70
C ALA A 95 3.12 11.03 5.75
N ILE A 96 3.44 11.70 6.85
CA ILE A 96 4.78 12.18 7.17
C ILE A 96 5.17 11.62 8.53
N ILE A 97 6.31 10.93 8.60
CA ILE A 97 6.89 10.46 9.86
C ILE A 97 7.98 11.45 10.27
N ASP A 98 7.79 12.05 11.45
CA ASP A 98 8.72 12.98 12.12
C ASP A 98 9.23 14.13 11.23
N GLY A 99 8.42 14.58 10.28
CA GLY A 99 8.79 15.63 9.33
C GLY A 99 9.84 15.23 8.29
N LYS A 100 10.34 13.99 8.30
CA LYS A 100 11.53 13.58 7.53
C LYS A 100 11.31 12.43 6.56
N ILE A 101 10.29 11.59 6.76
CA ILE A 101 9.99 10.48 5.86
C ILE A 101 8.61 10.69 5.26
N PHE A 102 8.54 10.83 3.94
CA PHE A 102 7.29 10.92 3.20
C PHE A 102 6.80 9.52 2.81
N CYS A 103 5.66 9.10 3.36
CA CYS A 103 5.05 7.81 3.08
C CYS A 103 3.90 7.96 2.09
N VAL A 104 3.94 7.22 0.98
CA VAL A 104 2.91 7.22 -0.07
C VAL A 104 2.80 5.82 -0.68
N HIS A 105 1.62 5.40 -1.11
CA HIS A 105 1.49 4.07 -1.72
C HIS A 105 2.26 3.95 -3.06
N GLY A 106 1.90 4.80 -4.01
CA GLY A 106 2.49 4.89 -5.34
C GLY A 106 3.79 5.70 -5.31
N GLY A 107 3.73 6.97 -5.68
CA GLY A 107 4.94 7.78 -5.77
C GLY A 107 4.66 9.26 -5.99
N LEU A 108 5.58 9.96 -6.64
CA LEU A 108 5.45 11.41 -6.88
C LEU A 108 4.53 11.71 -8.07
N SER A 109 4.06 12.97 -8.15
CA SER A 109 3.26 13.49 -9.26
C SER A 109 3.95 14.71 -9.89
N PRO A 110 3.94 14.88 -11.22
CA PRO A 110 4.41 16.11 -11.86
C PRO A 110 3.57 17.34 -11.47
N SER A 111 2.36 17.12 -10.94
CA SER A 111 1.46 18.18 -10.47
C SER A 111 1.70 18.58 -9.00
N ILE A 112 2.58 17.87 -8.28
CA ILE A 112 2.84 18.06 -6.85
C ILE A 112 4.34 18.31 -6.66
N GLN A 113 4.69 19.54 -6.29
CA GLN A 113 6.04 19.95 -5.92
C GLN A 113 6.20 20.06 -4.40
N THR A 114 5.11 20.32 -3.68
CA THR A 114 5.12 20.53 -2.22
C THR A 114 4.08 19.68 -1.49
N LEU A 115 4.36 19.34 -0.24
CA LEU A 115 3.44 18.61 0.63
C LEU A 115 2.10 19.35 0.85
N ASP A 116 2.12 20.69 0.81
CA ASP A 116 0.90 21.49 0.95
C ASP A 116 -0.08 21.30 -0.20
N GLN A 117 0.41 21.03 -1.42
CA GLN A 117 -0.47 20.72 -2.55
C GLN A 117 -1.25 19.43 -2.32
N ILE A 118 -0.66 18.43 -1.65
CA ILE A 118 -1.35 17.19 -1.29
C ILE A 118 -2.52 17.48 -0.32
N ARG A 119 -2.33 18.41 0.62
CA ARG A 119 -3.36 18.80 1.60
C ARG A 119 -4.59 19.43 0.96
N THR A 120 -4.45 19.97 -0.26
CA THR A 120 -5.54 20.64 -1.00
C THR A 120 -6.38 19.67 -1.83
N ILE A 121 -5.95 18.42 -1.99
CA ILE A 121 -6.68 17.41 -2.76
C ILE A 121 -7.95 17.01 -2.01
N ASP A 122 -9.11 17.17 -2.66
CA ASP A 122 -10.35 16.56 -2.16
C ASP A 122 -10.29 15.05 -2.36
N ARG A 123 -9.85 14.33 -1.33
CA ARG A 123 -9.67 12.87 -1.41
C ARG A 123 -10.96 12.08 -1.30
N LYS A 124 -12.08 12.69 -0.87
CA LYS A 124 -13.36 12.03 -0.55
C LYS A 124 -14.16 11.70 -1.81
N GLN A 125 -13.52 11.00 -2.71
CA GLN A 125 -14.05 10.59 -3.99
C GLN A 125 -13.37 9.30 -4.46
N GLU A 126 -13.95 8.69 -5.50
CA GLU A 126 -13.29 7.62 -6.24
C GLU A 126 -11.96 8.12 -6.83
N VAL A 127 -10.97 7.23 -6.91
CA VAL A 127 -9.68 7.56 -7.53
C VAL A 127 -9.91 7.96 -9.00
N PRO A 128 -9.53 9.18 -9.41
CA PRO A 128 -9.64 9.59 -10.81
C PRO A 128 -8.70 8.79 -11.72
N HIS A 129 -8.96 8.81 -13.03
CA HIS A 129 -8.08 8.14 -14.00
C HIS A 129 -6.74 8.86 -14.21
N ASP A 130 -6.68 10.16 -13.92
CA ASP A 130 -5.49 11.00 -14.06
C ASP A 130 -5.39 12.05 -12.93
N GLY A 131 -4.30 12.82 -12.94
CA GLY A 131 -4.09 13.92 -12.01
C GLY A 131 -3.47 13.51 -10.67
N PRO A 132 -3.28 14.47 -9.76
CA PRO A 132 -2.40 14.32 -8.60
C PRO A 132 -2.79 13.18 -7.65
N MET A 133 -4.08 12.93 -7.46
CA MET A 133 -4.54 11.81 -6.62
C MET A 133 -4.25 10.46 -7.28
N CYS A 134 -4.43 10.34 -8.59
CA CYS A 134 -4.08 9.13 -9.33
C CYS A 134 -2.57 8.87 -9.25
N ASP A 135 -1.77 9.90 -9.53
CA ASP A 135 -0.32 9.80 -9.56
C ASP A 135 0.28 9.35 -8.22
N LEU A 136 -0.24 9.87 -7.09
CA LEU A 136 0.20 9.46 -5.75
C LEU A 136 -0.03 7.96 -5.49
N LEU A 137 -1.03 7.36 -6.13
CA LEU A 137 -1.37 5.95 -5.94
C LEU A 137 -0.74 5.02 -7.00
N TRP A 138 -0.31 5.54 -8.15
CA TRP A 138 0.09 4.71 -9.31
C TRP A 138 1.52 4.91 -9.80
N SER A 139 2.20 5.99 -9.41
CA SER A 139 3.53 6.31 -9.95
C SER A 139 4.64 5.43 -9.38
N ASP A 140 5.71 5.23 -10.17
CA ASP A 140 6.81 4.32 -9.86
C ASP A 140 8.20 4.97 -10.04
N PRO A 141 9.18 4.65 -9.18
CA PRO A 141 10.57 5.02 -9.41
C PRO A 141 11.16 4.20 -10.56
N GLU A 142 11.92 4.85 -11.45
CA GLU A 142 12.65 4.21 -12.55
C GLU A 142 14.02 4.86 -12.75
N ASP A 143 15.00 4.10 -13.26
CA ASP A 143 16.35 4.60 -13.59
C ASP A 143 16.35 5.43 -14.89
N THR A 144 15.55 6.50 -14.89
CA THR A 144 15.41 7.50 -15.95
C THR A 144 15.68 8.91 -15.41
N THR A 145 15.79 9.89 -16.29
CA THR A 145 15.86 11.31 -15.93
C THR A 145 14.49 11.96 -16.09
N GLY A 146 14.07 12.74 -15.10
CA GLY A 146 12.79 13.44 -15.10
C GLY A 146 11.59 12.51 -14.98
N TRP A 147 10.55 12.81 -15.74
CA TRP A 147 9.29 12.06 -15.76
C TRP A 147 9.18 11.18 -17.00
N GLY A 148 8.62 9.99 -16.84
CA GLY A 148 8.28 9.08 -17.93
C GLY A 148 6.82 8.65 -17.88
N VAL A 149 6.31 8.12 -19.00
CA VAL A 149 4.95 7.55 -19.05
C VAL A 149 4.95 6.19 -18.35
N SER A 150 4.00 6.00 -17.41
CA SER A 150 3.85 4.73 -16.71
C SER A 150 3.33 3.63 -17.65
N PRO A 151 3.95 2.43 -17.66
CA PRO A 151 3.43 1.28 -18.42
C PRO A 151 2.13 0.73 -17.81
N ARG A 152 1.72 1.19 -16.62
CA ARG A 152 0.46 0.80 -15.96
C ARG A 152 -0.77 1.42 -16.62
N GLY A 153 -0.59 2.43 -17.48
CA GLY A 153 -1.68 3.22 -18.05
C GLY A 153 -2.26 4.28 -17.10
N ALA A 154 -1.65 4.46 -15.92
CA ALA A 154 -1.97 5.46 -14.92
C ALA A 154 -0.70 5.83 -14.12
N GLY A 155 -0.63 7.09 -13.65
CA GLY A 155 0.55 7.64 -13.00
C GLY A 155 1.76 7.83 -13.94
N TYR A 156 2.93 8.07 -13.33
CA TYR A 156 4.17 8.36 -14.05
C TYR A 156 5.34 7.51 -13.55
N LEU A 157 6.39 7.41 -14.37
CA LEU A 157 7.71 7.03 -13.92
C LEU A 157 8.45 8.29 -13.44
N PHE A 158 9.21 8.20 -12.36
CA PHE A 158 10.00 9.33 -11.85
C PHE A 158 11.46 8.94 -11.56
N GLY A 159 12.38 9.80 -11.98
CA GLY A 159 13.82 9.64 -11.80
C GLY A 159 14.37 10.21 -10.50
N SER A 160 15.66 9.98 -10.27
CA SER A 160 16.38 10.46 -9.08
C SER A 160 16.43 11.99 -8.96
N ASP A 161 16.45 12.71 -10.08
CA ASP A 161 16.45 14.17 -10.12
C ASP A 161 15.11 14.77 -9.65
N VAL A 162 14.00 14.11 -9.98
CA VAL A 162 12.66 14.48 -9.49
C VAL A 162 12.60 14.32 -7.98
N VAL A 163 13.11 13.20 -7.45
CA VAL A 163 13.15 12.93 -6.01
C VAL A 163 14.02 13.94 -5.29
N ALA A 164 15.21 14.24 -5.81
CA ALA A 164 16.11 15.21 -5.20
C ALA A 164 15.47 16.60 -5.09
N GLN A 165 14.76 17.04 -6.13
CA GLN A 165 14.03 18.31 -6.12
C GLN A 165 12.90 18.31 -5.11
N PHE A 166 12.08 17.25 -5.08
CA PHE A 166 10.97 17.14 -4.14
C PHE A 166 11.45 17.09 -2.68
N ASN A 167 12.46 16.28 -2.38
CA ASN A 167 13.02 16.15 -1.04
C ASN A 167 13.60 17.49 -0.56
N ALA A 168 14.39 18.18 -1.40
CA ALA A 168 14.95 19.49 -1.07
C ALA A 168 13.88 20.57 -0.85
N ALA A 169 12.83 20.59 -1.67
CA ALA A 169 11.75 21.56 -1.55
C ALA A 169 10.90 21.37 -0.28
N ASN A 170 10.87 20.16 0.28
CA ASN A 170 9.99 19.79 1.40
C ASN A 170 10.75 19.43 2.69
N ASP A 171 12.07 19.55 2.71
CA ASP A 171 12.95 19.18 3.83
C ASP A 171 12.76 17.71 4.29
N ILE A 172 12.57 16.81 3.31
CA ILE A 172 12.37 15.37 3.49
C ILE A 172 13.68 14.63 3.20
N ASP A 173 14.01 13.65 4.03
CA ASP A 173 15.22 12.82 3.87
C ASP A 173 14.99 11.70 2.86
N MET A 174 13.82 11.05 2.92
CA MET A 174 13.48 9.94 2.03
C MET A 174 11.97 9.78 1.79
N ILE A 175 11.65 9.11 0.69
CA ILE A 175 10.31 8.64 0.37
C ILE A 175 10.21 7.15 0.69
N CYS A 176 9.22 6.75 1.47
CA CYS A 176 8.89 5.35 1.72
C CYS A 176 7.58 5.00 1.00
N ARG A 177 7.60 3.94 0.19
CA ARG A 177 6.49 3.57 -0.67
C ARG A 177 6.26 2.07 -0.77
N ALA A 178 5.18 1.66 -1.44
CA ALA A 178 4.80 0.25 -1.66
C ALA A 178 4.59 -0.06 -3.15
N HIS A 179 3.47 -0.70 -3.52
CA HIS A 179 2.91 -0.86 -4.89
C HIS A 179 3.72 -1.69 -5.92
N GLN A 180 5.05 -1.67 -5.91
CA GLN A 180 5.88 -2.54 -6.75
C GLN A 180 6.29 -3.80 -5.98
N LEU A 181 6.02 -4.96 -6.57
CA LEU A 181 6.52 -6.24 -6.07
C LEU A 181 8.05 -6.22 -6.05
N VAL A 182 8.63 -6.53 -4.89
CA VAL A 182 10.07 -6.74 -4.71
C VAL A 182 10.30 -8.15 -4.18
N MET A 183 11.19 -8.90 -4.82
CA MET A 183 11.43 -10.31 -4.49
C MET A 183 12.01 -10.50 -3.10
N GLU A 184 12.86 -9.56 -2.68
CA GLU A 184 13.56 -9.49 -1.40
C GLU A 184 12.73 -8.80 -0.31
N GLY A 185 11.48 -8.42 -0.59
CA GLY A 185 10.58 -7.73 0.33
C GLY A 185 10.80 -6.22 0.43
N TYR A 186 11.99 -5.70 0.13
CA TYR A 186 12.24 -4.26 0.02
C TYR A 186 13.34 -3.93 -0.98
N LYS A 187 13.32 -2.71 -1.53
CA LYS A 187 14.32 -2.22 -2.49
C LYS A 187 14.59 -0.72 -2.27
N TRP A 188 15.86 -0.37 -2.18
CA TRP A 188 16.30 1.02 -2.25
C TRP A 188 16.47 1.47 -3.70
N HIS A 189 16.10 2.70 -3.98
CA HIS A 189 16.32 3.39 -5.24
C HIS A 189 17.08 4.69 -4.98
N PHE A 190 17.76 5.19 -6.02
CA PHE A 190 18.31 6.55 -6.06
C PHE A 190 19.17 6.91 -4.85
N ASN A 191 20.23 6.14 -4.59
CA ASN A 191 21.13 6.33 -3.44
C ASN A 191 20.38 6.43 -2.10
N GLU A 192 19.45 5.49 -1.87
CA GLU A 192 18.68 5.37 -0.62
C GLU A 192 17.73 6.54 -0.31
N THR A 193 17.33 7.31 -1.33
CA THR A 193 16.35 8.40 -1.16
C THR A 193 14.90 7.95 -1.37
N VAL A 194 14.69 6.77 -1.98
CA VAL A 194 13.37 6.12 -2.09
C VAL A 194 13.48 4.66 -1.68
N LEU A 195 12.58 4.23 -0.79
CA LEU A 195 12.44 2.85 -0.37
C LEU A 195 11.10 2.30 -0.86
N THR A 196 11.13 1.16 -1.54
CA THR A 196 9.96 0.34 -1.80
C THR A 196 9.91 -0.79 -0.76
N VAL A 197 8.79 -0.93 -0.04
CA VAL A 197 8.53 -2.02 0.92
C VAL A 197 7.34 -2.84 0.44
N TRP A 198 7.46 -4.16 0.52
CA TRP A 198 6.45 -5.13 0.10
C TRP A 198 6.17 -6.13 1.23
N SER A 199 4.93 -6.16 1.71
CA SER A 199 4.55 -6.95 2.91
C SER A 199 3.66 -8.17 2.62
N ALA A 200 3.54 -8.59 1.36
CA ALA A 200 2.75 -9.77 0.95
C ALA A 200 3.66 -10.91 0.44
N PRO A 201 4.05 -11.88 1.29
CA PRO A 201 4.98 -12.93 0.90
C PRO A 201 4.32 -13.98 0.00
N ASN A 202 5.10 -14.57 -0.90
CA ASN A 202 4.65 -15.48 -1.96
C ASN A 202 3.37 -14.94 -2.64
N TYR A 203 3.47 -13.72 -3.15
CA TYR A 203 2.35 -12.97 -3.69
C TYR A 203 1.60 -13.76 -4.77
N CYS A 204 0.27 -13.62 -4.78
CA CYS A 204 -0.64 -14.38 -5.64
C CYS A 204 -0.44 -15.90 -5.57
N TYR A 205 0.12 -16.42 -4.47
CA TYR A 205 0.44 -17.84 -4.26
C TYR A 205 1.44 -18.42 -5.28
N ARG A 206 2.18 -17.57 -6.00
CA ARG A 206 3.03 -17.99 -7.13
C ARG A 206 4.35 -17.22 -7.27
N CYS A 207 4.44 -15.98 -6.78
CA CYS A 207 5.58 -15.13 -7.05
C CYS A 207 6.85 -15.58 -6.31
N GLY A 208 6.72 -16.26 -5.16
CA GLY A 208 7.87 -16.77 -4.39
C GLY A 208 8.73 -15.71 -3.71
N ASN A 209 8.28 -14.44 -3.67
CA ASN A 209 8.95 -13.36 -2.94
C ASN A 209 8.85 -13.53 -1.42
N VAL A 210 9.79 -12.96 -0.68
CA VAL A 210 9.62 -12.71 0.76
C VAL A 210 8.89 -11.38 0.99
N ALA A 211 8.52 -11.11 2.24
CA ALA A 211 7.93 -9.85 2.65
C ALA A 211 8.82 -9.14 3.68
N ALA A 212 8.66 -7.82 3.77
CA ALA A 212 9.38 -6.99 4.71
C ALA A 212 8.46 -6.03 5.46
N ILE A 213 8.92 -5.62 6.64
CA ILE A 213 8.43 -4.47 7.41
C ILE A 213 9.64 -3.55 7.61
N LEU A 214 9.47 -2.24 7.39
CA LEU A 214 10.42 -1.24 7.85
C LEU A 214 10.08 -0.87 9.29
N GLU A 215 11.00 -1.11 10.21
CA GLU A 215 10.94 -0.62 11.59
C GLU A 215 11.71 0.70 11.71
N LEU A 216 11.14 1.65 12.43
CA LEU A 216 11.73 2.95 12.72
C LEU A 216 11.77 3.13 14.24
N ASP A 217 12.96 3.36 14.79
CA ASP A 217 13.13 3.67 16.22
C ASP A 217 12.86 5.16 16.51
N GLU A 218 13.01 5.58 17.78
CA GLU A 218 12.85 6.97 18.22
C GLU A 218 13.84 7.97 17.58
N HIS A 219 14.85 7.48 16.87
CA HIS A 219 15.88 8.26 16.18
C HIS A 219 15.82 8.08 14.65
N LEU A 220 14.71 7.53 14.13
CA LEU A 220 14.50 7.21 12.72
C LEU A 220 15.57 6.30 12.11
N GLN A 221 16.26 5.52 12.95
CA GLN A 221 17.09 4.42 12.49
C GLN A 221 16.19 3.35 11.90
N LYS A 222 16.66 2.76 10.81
CA LYS A 222 15.88 1.88 9.95
C LYS A 222 16.37 0.47 10.16
N ASP A 223 15.47 -0.42 10.54
CA ASP A 223 15.72 -1.87 10.50
C ASP A 223 14.64 -2.57 9.66
N PHE A 224 14.94 -3.76 9.18
CA PHE A 224 14.07 -4.53 8.31
C PHE A 224 13.77 -5.90 8.91
N ILE A 225 12.48 -6.15 9.14
CA ILE A 225 12.01 -7.47 9.55
C ILE A 225 11.53 -8.20 8.30
N ILE A 226 12.29 -9.21 7.88
CA ILE A 226 11.96 -10.06 6.73
C ILE A 226 11.20 -11.30 7.20
N PHE A 227 10.10 -11.63 6.52
CA PHE A 227 9.28 -12.78 6.85
C PHE A 227 8.74 -13.50 5.60
N GLU A 228 8.51 -14.80 5.75
CA GLU A 228 7.99 -15.66 4.70
C GLU A 228 6.47 -15.84 4.83
N ALA A 229 5.89 -16.52 3.84
CA ALA A 229 4.50 -16.94 3.85
C ALA A 229 4.18 -17.81 5.08
N ALA A 230 3.09 -17.49 5.77
CA ALA A 230 2.63 -18.25 6.92
C ALA A 230 2.43 -19.73 6.53
N PRO A 231 2.82 -20.70 7.39
CA PRO A 231 2.82 -22.12 7.07
C PRO A 231 1.47 -22.61 6.56
N GLN A 232 1.48 -23.52 5.58
CA GLN A 232 0.26 -23.99 4.94
C GLN A 232 -0.72 -24.68 5.91
N GLU A 233 -0.21 -25.28 6.99
CA GLU A 233 -1.01 -25.89 8.06
C GLU A 233 -1.88 -24.88 8.82
N THR A 234 -1.45 -23.61 8.87
CA THR A 234 -2.23 -22.52 9.47
C THR A 234 -3.28 -21.96 8.51
N ARG A 235 -3.17 -22.25 7.21
CA ARG A 235 -4.06 -21.73 6.16
C ARG A 235 -5.27 -22.67 6.03
N GLY A 236 -6.44 -22.24 6.49
CA GLY A 236 -7.68 -22.98 6.30
C GLY A 236 -7.93 -23.34 4.82
N ILE A 237 -8.45 -24.53 4.56
CA ILE A 237 -8.74 -25.04 3.21
C ILE A 237 -9.69 -24.05 2.52
N PRO A 238 -9.30 -23.43 1.39
CA PRO A 238 -10.21 -22.54 0.65
C PRO A 238 -11.45 -23.32 0.21
N SER A 239 -12.64 -22.78 0.51
CA SER A 239 -13.91 -23.35 0.06
C SER A 239 -13.97 -23.30 -1.48
N LYS A 240 -13.70 -24.45 -2.14
CA LYS A 240 -13.85 -24.75 -3.58
C LYS A 240 -13.30 -23.71 -4.58
N LYS A 241 -12.22 -24.09 -5.29
CA LYS A 241 -11.63 -23.34 -6.43
C LYS A 241 -12.64 -23.12 -7.56
N PRO A 242 -12.64 -21.91 -8.13
CA PRO A 242 -11.90 -21.68 -9.37
C PRO A 242 -10.61 -20.94 -9.07
N VAL A 243 -9.54 -21.21 -9.84
CA VAL A 243 -8.47 -20.21 -9.97
C VAL A 243 -9.15 -18.99 -10.58
N ALA A 244 -9.22 -17.90 -9.85
CA ALA A 244 -9.87 -16.71 -10.39
C ALA A 244 -9.01 -16.16 -11.54
N ASP A 245 -9.63 -15.80 -12.66
CA ASP A 245 -8.91 -15.42 -13.88
C ASP A 245 -8.00 -14.19 -13.66
N TYR A 246 -8.29 -13.36 -12.65
CA TYR A 246 -7.48 -12.20 -12.27
C TYR A 246 -6.15 -12.53 -11.57
N PHE A 247 -5.87 -13.81 -11.28
CA PHE A 247 -4.53 -14.23 -10.87
C PHE A 247 -3.56 -14.33 -12.04
N LEU A 248 -4.04 -14.29 -13.29
CA LEU A 248 -3.21 -14.34 -14.50
C LEU A 248 -2.50 -13.01 -14.75
#